data_AF-A0A8T2WUW4-F1
#
_entry.id   AF-A0A8T2WUW4-F1
#
_cell.length_a   1.000
_cell.length_b   1.000
_cell.length_c   1.000
_cell.angle_alpha   90.00
_cell.angle_beta   90.00
_cell.angle_gamma   90.00
#
_symmetry.space_group_name_H-M   'P 1'
#
loop_
_entity.id
_entity.type
_entity.pdbx_description
1 polymer ?
#
loop_
_entity_poly.entity_id
_entity_poly.type
_entity_poly.pdbx_seq_one_letter_code
_entity_poly.pdbx_strand_id
1 'polypeptide(L)'
;MAFNSVLRRASKSLLPLAIRAVGTPRTFHRAIPAVLSVENLRDFLPSSHFSTAATALKPTADENLIRVLGTEIECAEEPHDVENISNEFPFKIKDNPGERTILLSRKFQDETIKIEVDMPSISDDDDNDDDEDAKDADVSSIPLVVSITKGSDQYMEFCISAFLDEISIDSLSIKNLENSDELAYEGPDFNDLDENLQNAFLKYLEIRGIKPGVTNVLFDYMANKDTKEYLLWLKNVKNFVEKNMRMADRVQVLFHRVQVKDVRLKCDHDSAGYRHIDCAKVYGNEKEIGKALKELFCTGVVGRSEMFITTKLWCSDQAPEDVSRALSKSLEDLQLDYIDLYLIHWPFRTKPGSTGWDPEVMAPLCLQETWAAMEGLYASGQARAIGVSNFSTKKLQDLVRYAKVPPAVNQVECHVVWQQPALHYFCKSTGIHLSAYSPLGSPGSWIKGEILKEPLLVEIAKKLNKSPAQVALRWGIQSGHSVLPKSVNESRSKENLSLFDWHIPPDLFSKFTDIHQVRLYTCKPL
;
A
#
# COMPACT_ATOMS: atom_id res chain seq x y z
N MET A 1 19.26 -38.85 10.11
CA MET A 1 20.13 -37.76 10.61
C MET A 1 19.37 -36.47 10.41
N ALA A 2 19.08 -35.77 11.52
CA ALA A 2 18.55 -34.41 11.67
C ALA A 2 17.41 -33.96 10.72
N PHE A 3 16.16 -34.20 11.12
CA PHE A 3 15.01 -33.41 10.68
C PHE A 3 14.87 -32.22 11.66
N ASN A 4 15.16 -31.01 11.20
CA ASN A 4 14.75 -29.77 11.85
C ASN A 4 13.49 -29.27 11.14
N SER A 5 12.31 -29.72 11.56
CA SER A 5 11.06 -29.07 11.16
C SER A 5 10.80 -27.89 12.09
N VAL A 6 10.89 -26.68 11.55
CA VAL A 6 10.50 -25.45 12.25
C VAL A 6 8.98 -25.37 12.23
N LEU A 7 8.32 -25.91 13.25
CA LEU A 7 6.89 -25.72 13.50
C LEU A 7 6.63 -24.25 13.86
N ARG A 8 5.77 -23.56 13.10
CA ARG A 8 5.40 -22.16 13.34
C ARG A 8 3.89 -21.97 13.39
N ARG A 9 3.50 -21.18 14.40
CA ARG A 9 2.14 -20.83 14.83
C ARG A 9 1.37 -20.07 13.74
N ALA A 10 0.28 -20.65 13.24
CA ALA A 10 -0.67 -19.95 12.38
C ALA A 10 -1.74 -19.25 13.22
N SER A 11 -1.91 -17.94 13.05
CA SER A 11 -2.94 -17.15 13.74
C SER A 11 -4.34 -17.45 13.18
N LYS A 12 -5.26 -17.90 14.04
CA LYS A 12 -6.67 -18.14 13.72
C LYS A 12 -7.36 -16.88 13.19
N SER A 13 -7.97 -16.96 12.01
CA SER A 13 -9.06 -16.08 11.58
C SER A 13 -10.26 -16.97 11.28
N LEU A 14 -11.18 -17.07 12.23
CA LEU A 14 -12.52 -17.64 12.05
C LEU A 14 -13.56 -16.56 12.37
N LEU A 15 -14.44 -16.29 11.40
CA LEU A 15 -15.81 -15.79 11.62
C LEU A 15 -16.71 -17.04 11.64
N PRO A 16 -17.75 -17.13 12.49
CA PRO A 16 -18.97 -16.35 12.27
C PRO A 16 -19.77 -15.87 13.53
N LEU A 17 -20.65 -14.89 13.27
CA LEU A 17 -21.94 -14.55 13.92
C LEU A 17 -22.13 -14.57 15.46
N ALA A 18 -22.19 -13.34 16.01
CA ALA A 18 -23.12 -12.80 17.01
C ALA A 18 -23.54 -13.61 18.27
N ILE A 19 -23.19 -13.08 19.46
CA ILE A 19 -24.09 -12.84 20.62
C ILE A 19 -23.46 -11.75 21.52
N ARG A 20 -24.33 -10.95 22.15
CA ARG A 20 -24.05 -9.71 22.91
C ARG A 20 -24.33 -9.95 24.39
N ALA A 21 -23.39 -9.63 25.31
CA ALA A 21 -23.69 -9.13 26.67
C ALA A 21 -22.42 -8.59 27.38
N VAL A 22 -22.28 -7.27 27.61
CA VAL A 22 -22.42 -6.51 28.89
C VAL A 22 -21.26 -6.69 29.90
N GLY A 23 -20.52 -5.59 30.20
CA GLY A 23 -20.38 -5.18 31.62
C GLY A 23 -19.05 -4.81 32.30
N THR A 24 -18.17 -3.96 31.74
CA THR A 24 -17.39 -2.90 32.47
C THR A 24 -16.35 -3.29 33.58
N PRO A 25 -15.57 -2.37 34.22
CA PRO A 25 -14.14 -2.15 33.90
C PRO A 25 -13.22 -2.17 35.15
N ARG A 26 -11.87 -2.13 34.96
CA ARG A 26 -10.81 -1.58 35.86
C ARG A 26 -9.48 -2.30 35.61
N THR A 27 -8.27 -1.74 35.77
CA THR A 27 -7.71 -0.38 35.87
C THR A 27 -6.19 -0.55 35.67
N PHE A 28 -5.54 0.50 35.18
CA PHE A 28 -4.09 0.64 35.07
C PHE A 28 -3.35 0.35 36.37
N HIS A 29 -2.19 -0.30 36.30
CA HIS A 29 -1.05 0.07 37.15
C HIS A 29 0.29 -0.06 36.43
N ARG A 30 1.11 0.97 36.66
CA ARG A 30 2.43 1.28 36.15
C ARG A 30 3.41 1.01 37.28
N ALA A 31 4.52 0.32 37.02
CA ALA A 31 5.69 0.34 37.91
C ALA A 31 6.99 -0.03 37.17
N ILE A 32 7.92 0.93 37.17
CA ILE A 32 9.38 0.90 37.04
C ILE A 32 9.83 1.86 38.18
N PRO A 33 11.02 1.81 38.84
CA PRO A 33 12.31 1.20 38.45
C PRO A 33 13.07 0.44 39.57
N ALA A 34 14.18 -0.21 39.19
CA ALA A 34 15.38 -0.20 40.04
C ALA A 34 16.65 -0.16 39.18
N VAL A 35 17.51 0.80 39.55
CA VAL A 35 18.85 1.10 39.06
C VAL A 35 19.85 0.27 39.85
N LEU A 36 20.90 -0.26 39.21
CA LEU A 36 22.17 -0.53 39.88
C LEU A 36 23.35 -0.13 38.98
N SER A 37 24.29 0.54 39.64
CA SER A 37 25.46 1.24 39.13
C SER A 37 26.75 0.39 39.24
N VAL A 38 27.60 0.49 38.21
CA VAL A 38 29.04 0.90 38.21
C VAL A 38 29.99 0.07 39.12
N GLU A 39 31.12 -0.51 38.70
CA GLU A 39 32.38 0.04 38.15
C GLU A 39 33.31 -1.11 37.71
N ASN A 40 34.15 -0.95 36.66
CA ASN A 40 35.58 -0.62 36.81
C ASN A 40 36.47 -0.82 35.54
N LEU A 41 37.41 0.13 35.40
CA LEU A 41 38.78 0.05 34.86
C LEU A 41 39.10 0.11 33.34
N ARG A 42 39.47 1.34 32.93
CA ARG A 42 40.73 1.84 32.32
C ARG A 42 41.33 1.28 31.01
N ASP A 43 41.60 2.30 30.17
CA ASP A 43 42.72 2.52 29.23
C ASP A 43 42.80 1.69 27.94
N PHE A 44 42.56 2.34 26.80
CA PHE A 44 43.56 2.68 25.76
C PHE A 44 42.87 3.39 24.57
N LEU A 45 43.40 4.54 24.13
CA LEU A 45 42.96 5.26 22.93
C LEU A 45 43.32 4.47 21.65
N PRO A 46 42.47 4.46 20.61
CA PRO A 46 42.76 3.80 19.34
C PRO A 46 43.38 4.77 18.31
N SER A 47 44.38 4.28 17.58
CA SER A 47 44.85 4.88 16.33
C SER A 47 43.98 4.40 15.15
N SER A 48 43.25 5.35 14.58
CA SER A 48 42.78 5.45 13.19
C SER A 48 42.84 4.22 12.28
N HIS A 49 41.65 3.74 11.88
CA HIS A 49 41.40 3.42 10.48
C HIS A 49 40.07 4.06 10.05
N PHE A 50 40.16 4.87 9.00
CA PHE A 50 39.02 5.45 8.29
C PHE A 50 38.02 4.35 7.92
N SER A 51 36.77 4.52 8.33
CA SER A 51 35.64 3.85 7.68
C SER A 51 34.68 4.95 7.26
N THR A 52 34.55 5.12 5.94
CA THR A 52 33.49 5.89 5.30
C THR A 52 32.15 5.28 5.70
N ALA A 53 31.59 5.76 6.81
CA ALA A 53 30.21 5.48 7.16
C ALA A 53 29.33 6.26 6.17
N ALA A 54 28.91 5.59 5.10
CA ALA A 54 27.71 5.96 4.40
C ALA A 54 26.60 6.04 5.45
N THR A 55 26.09 7.24 5.70
CA THR A 55 24.93 7.50 6.55
C THR A 55 23.71 6.85 5.89
N ALA A 56 23.51 5.57 6.18
CA ALA A 56 22.30 4.86 5.80
C ALA A 56 21.10 5.56 6.46
N LEU A 57 20.23 6.15 5.65
CA LEU A 57 18.89 6.56 6.05
C LEU A 57 18.24 5.37 6.79
N LYS A 58 17.65 5.63 7.96
CA LYS A 58 16.91 4.58 8.68
C LYS A 58 15.84 4.02 7.73
N PRO A 59 15.79 2.70 7.51
CA PRO A 59 14.81 2.14 6.60
C PRO A 59 13.41 2.43 7.12
N THR A 60 12.49 2.77 6.23
CA THR A 60 11.07 2.90 6.56
C THR A 60 10.51 1.56 7.08
N ALA A 61 9.33 1.57 7.69
CA ALA A 61 8.68 0.33 8.15
C ALA A 61 8.50 -0.66 6.98
N ASP A 62 8.16 -0.14 5.80
CA ASP A 62 7.97 -0.92 4.58
C ASP A 62 9.30 -1.49 4.04
N GLU A 63 10.38 -0.71 4.03
CA GLU A 63 11.71 -1.19 3.64
C GLU A 63 12.25 -2.25 4.62
N ASN A 64 12.02 -2.07 5.92
CA ASN A 64 12.36 -3.09 6.92
C ASN A 64 11.55 -4.36 6.70
N LEU A 65 10.25 -4.25 6.41
CA LEU A 65 9.38 -5.39 6.14
C LEU A 65 9.81 -6.13 4.87
N ILE A 66 10.10 -5.42 3.77
CA ILE A 66 10.61 -6.02 2.53
C ILE A 66 11.94 -6.75 2.79
N ARG A 67 12.84 -6.17 3.59
CA ARG A 67 14.10 -6.83 3.96
C ARG A 67 13.84 -8.11 4.73
N VAL A 68 13.00 -8.07 5.75
CA VAL A 68 12.66 -9.24 6.57
C VAL A 68 11.97 -10.32 5.73
N LEU A 69 11.02 -9.95 4.87
CA LEU A 69 10.38 -10.87 3.93
C LEU A 69 11.38 -11.46 2.95
N GLY A 70 12.35 -10.67 2.46
CA GLY A 70 13.42 -11.15 1.60
C GLY A 70 14.28 -12.20 2.27
N THR A 71 14.73 -11.94 3.51
CA THR A 71 15.50 -12.93 4.28
C THR A 71 14.69 -14.17 4.59
N GLU A 72 13.40 -14.04 4.88
CA GLU A 72 12.54 -15.19 5.17
C GLU A 72 12.32 -16.06 3.92
N ILE A 73 12.14 -15.45 2.74
CA ILE A 73 12.06 -16.18 1.47
C ILE A 73 13.36 -16.92 1.18
N GLU A 74 14.52 -16.28 1.37
CA GLU A 74 15.83 -16.93 1.17
C GLU A 74 16.04 -18.11 2.14
N CYS A 75 15.59 -18.00 3.39
CA CYS A 75 15.63 -19.09 4.36
C CYS A 75 14.67 -20.23 4.02
N ALA A 76 13.50 -19.92 3.47
CA ALA A 76 12.48 -20.92 3.13
C ALA A 76 12.71 -21.60 1.76
N GLU A 77 13.58 -21.03 0.89
CA GLU A 77 14.02 -21.64 -0.35
C GLU A 77 15.10 -22.72 -0.10
N GLU A 78 14.76 -23.77 0.65
CA GLU A 78 15.57 -24.99 0.69
C GLU A 78 15.20 -25.95 -0.44
N PRO A 79 16.18 -26.67 -1.03
CA PRO A 79 15.92 -27.65 -2.09
C PRO A 79 15.26 -28.89 -1.47
N HIS A 80 13.93 -28.92 -1.45
CA HIS A 80 13.18 -30.14 -1.21
C HIS A 80 13.14 -30.97 -2.49
N ASP A 81 13.77 -32.14 -2.45
CA ASP A 81 13.63 -33.16 -3.48
C ASP A 81 12.14 -33.46 -3.66
N VAL A 82 11.63 -33.21 -4.87
CA VAL A 82 10.26 -33.53 -5.23
C VAL A 82 10.18 -35.05 -5.32
N GLU A 83 9.85 -35.71 -4.22
CA GLU A 83 9.46 -37.11 -4.28
C GLU A 83 8.21 -37.22 -5.15
N ASN A 84 8.41 -37.74 -6.36
CA ASN A 84 7.32 -38.11 -7.23
C ASN A 84 6.46 -39.13 -6.50
N ILE A 85 5.20 -38.77 -6.26
CA ILE A 85 4.19 -39.65 -5.69
C ILE A 85 4.25 -40.99 -6.44
N SER A 86 4.49 -42.07 -5.69
CA SER A 86 4.61 -43.42 -6.24
C SER A 86 3.40 -43.74 -7.14
N ASN A 87 3.65 -44.48 -8.23
CA ASN A 87 2.60 -44.97 -9.15
C ASN A 87 1.51 -45.83 -8.47
N GLU A 88 1.68 -46.17 -7.19
CA GLU A 88 0.72 -46.92 -6.38
C GLU A 88 -0.36 -46.07 -5.69
N PHE A 89 -0.32 -44.72 -5.79
CA PHE A 89 -1.31 -43.85 -5.16
C PHE A 89 -2.67 -43.90 -5.92
N PRO A 90 -3.78 -44.28 -5.25
CA PRO A 90 -5.02 -44.63 -5.95
C PRO A 90 -5.93 -43.44 -6.34
N PHE A 91 -5.59 -42.22 -5.95
CA PHE A 91 -6.40 -41.03 -6.19
C PHE A 91 -5.74 -40.05 -7.16
N LYS A 92 -6.56 -39.33 -7.93
CA LYS A 92 -6.12 -38.16 -8.69
C LYS A 92 -6.14 -36.94 -7.80
N ILE A 93 -4.99 -36.28 -7.67
CA ILE A 93 -4.84 -35.06 -6.87
C ILE A 93 -5.12 -33.85 -7.76
N LYS A 94 -6.00 -32.96 -7.29
CA LYS A 94 -6.15 -31.61 -7.80
C LYS A 94 -5.70 -30.65 -6.70
N ASP A 95 -4.61 -29.96 -6.97
CA ASP A 95 -3.99 -29.00 -6.06
C ASP A 95 -3.92 -27.63 -6.78
N ASN A 96 -4.58 -26.63 -6.19
CA ASN A 96 -4.59 -25.27 -6.73
C ASN A 96 -3.68 -24.38 -5.87
N PRO A 97 -2.71 -23.66 -6.45
CA PRO A 97 -1.86 -22.73 -5.71
C PRO A 97 -2.68 -21.64 -5.01
N GLY A 98 -2.39 -21.37 -3.74
CA GLY A 98 -3.07 -20.39 -2.90
C GLY A 98 -4.26 -20.93 -2.11
N GLU A 99 -4.65 -22.19 -2.33
CA GLU A 99 -5.69 -22.88 -1.54
C GLU A 99 -5.06 -23.73 -0.44
N ARG A 100 -5.71 -23.78 0.73
CA ARG A 100 -5.25 -24.58 1.87
C ARG A 100 -5.54 -26.08 1.69
N THR A 101 -6.61 -26.41 0.95
CA THR A 101 -7.06 -27.78 0.74
C THR A 101 -6.57 -28.36 -0.58
N ILE A 102 -6.51 -29.69 -0.65
CA ILE A 102 -6.39 -30.43 -1.92
C ILE A 102 -7.59 -31.34 -2.10
N LEU A 103 -7.96 -31.57 -3.36
CA LEU A 103 -9.05 -32.46 -3.71
C LEU A 103 -8.51 -33.74 -4.34
N LEU A 104 -8.72 -34.86 -3.66
CA LEU A 104 -8.51 -36.19 -4.20
C LEU A 104 -9.79 -36.69 -4.86
N SER A 105 -9.66 -37.39 -5.98
CA SER A 105 -10.80 -38.02 -6.64
C SER A 105 -10.47 -39.41 -7.18
N ARG A 106 -11.41 -40.34 -7.01
CA ARG A 106 -11.31 -41.71 -7.53
C ARG A 106 -12.68 -42.21 -7.96
N LYS A 107 -12.72 -43.00 -9.02
CA LYS A 107 -13.89 -43.81 -9.39
C LYS A 107 -13.68 -45.24 -8.90
N PHE A 108 -14.66 -45.79 -8.21
CA PHE A 108 -14.67 -47.16 -7.75
C PHE A 108 -16.00 -47.80 -8.12
N GLN A 109 -15.99 -48.70 -9.11
CA GLN A 109 -17.22 -49.25 -9.69
C GLN A 109 -18.16 -48.14 -10.21
N ASP A 110 -19.40 -48.06 -9.71
CA ASP A 110 -20.41 -47.04 -10.00
C ASP A 110 -20.36 -45.83 -9.03
N GLU A 111 -19.40 -45.81 -8.11
CA GLU A 111 -19.25 -44.76 -7.11
C GLU A 111 -18.17 -43.75 -7.50
N THR A 112 -18.42 -42.48 -7.17
CA THR A 112 -17.41 -41.42 -7.22
C THR A 112 -17.04 -41.01 -5.80
N ILE A 113 -15.76 -41.17 -5.48
CA ILE A 113 -15.16 -40.83 -4.19
C ILE A 113 -14.41 -39.52 -4.38
N LYS A 114 -14.69 -38.54 -3.53
CA LYS A 114 -13.95 -37.29 -3.40
C LYS A 114 -13.43 -37.17 -1.98
N ILE A 115 -12.22 -36.70 -1.82
CA ILE A 115 -11.63 -36.45 -0.50
C ILE A 115 -11.09 -35.03 -0.52
N GLU A 116 -11.63 -34.17 0.32
CA GLU A 116 -11.03 -32.88 0.61
C GLU A 116 -10.08 -33.07 1.78
N VAL A 117 -8.81 -32.73 1.56
CA VAL A 117 -7.73 -32.88 2.55
C VAL A 117 -7.30 -31.48 2.94
N ASP A 118 -7.36 -31.18 4.22
CA ASP A 118 -6.97 -29.88 4.74
C ASP A 118 -5.58 -29.94 5.40
N MET A 119 -4.87 -28.82 5.42
CA MET A 119 -3.55 -28.78 6.06
C MET A 119 -3.67 -29.08 7.56
N PRO A 120 -2.74 -29.89 8.11
CA PRO A 120 -2.77 -30.28 9.52
C PRO A 120 -2.76 -29.04 10.41
N SER A 121 -3.58 -29.04 11.45
CA SER A 121 -3.60 -28.02 12.49
C SER A 121 -2.88 -28.55 13.72
N ILE A 122 -2.02 -27.72 14.32
CA ILE A 122 -1.48 -28.00 15.67
C ILE A 122 -2.64 -27.80 16.65
N SER A 123 -2.99 -28.85 17.40
CA SER A 123 -3.83 -28.71 18.59
C SER A 123 -2.99 -28.05 19.68
N ASP A 124 -3.26 -26.78 19.98
CA ASP A 124 -2.79 -26.14 21.22
C ASP A 124 -3.70 -26.70 22.34
N ASP A 125 -3.33 -27.81 22.98
CA ASP A 125 -3.91 -28.19 24.28
C ASP A 125 -3.32 -27.27 25.37
N ASP A 126 -3.69 -25.99 25.30
CA ASP A 126 -3.55 -25.03 26.40
C ASP A 126 -4.83 -25.12 27.24
N ASP A 127 -4.95 -26.13 28.10
CA ASP A 127 -5.80 -26.06 29.30
C ASP A 127 -5.20 -26.89 30.44
N ASN A 128 -4.72 -26.16 31.44
CA ASN A 128 -4.36 -26.53 32.82
C ASN A 128 -4.62 -27.98 33.27
N ASP A 129 -3.58 -28.68 33.74
CA ASP A 129 -3.42 -29.00 35.16
C ASP A 129 -2.04 -29.68 35.41
N ASP A 130 -1.52 -29.46 36.62
CA ASP A 130 -0.29 -30.04 37.16
C ASP A 130 -0.34 -31.58 37.10
N ASP A 131 0.36 -32.21 36.17
CA ASP A 131 0.87 -33.58 36.35
C ASP A 131 2.13 -33.80 35.49
N GLU A 132 3.28 -33.85 36.17
CA GLU A 132 4.52 -34.41 35.63
C GLU A 132 4.31 -35.92 35.43
N ASP A 133 3.88 -36.37 34.24
CA ASP A 133 4.25 -37.65 33.61
C ASP A 133 3.32 -38.02 32.43
N ALA A 134 3.46 -37.34 31.28
CA ALA A 134 3.11 -37.92 29.97
C ALA A 134 3.88 -37.20 28.86
N LYS A 135 4.96 -37.83 28.37
CA LYS A 135 5.56 -37.47 27.08
C LYS A 135 4.79 -38.19 25.97
N ASP A 136 3.59 -37.73 25.66
CA ASP A 136 2.96 -38.11 24.40
C ASP A 136 3.25 -37.01 23.36
N ALA A 137 3.84 -37.43 22.25
CA ALA A 137 4.28 -36.54 21.19
C ALA A 137 3.08 -35.79 20.60
N ASP A 138 3.21 -34.48 20.35
CA ASP A 138 2.27 -33.68 19.57
C ASP A 138 1.92 -34.39 18.24
N VAL A 139 0.82 -35.14 18.18
CA VAL A 139 0.43 -35.84 16.95
C VAL A 139 -0.42 -34.89 16.11
N SER A 140 0.19 -34.24 15.13
CA SER A 140 -0.54 -33.49 14.11
C SER A 140 -1.46 -34.45 13.33
N SER A 141 -2.78 -34.26 13.39
CA SER A 141 -3.72 -34.98 12.52
C SER A 141 -4.01 -34.19 11.24
N ILE A 142 -4.34 -34.90 10.17
CA ILE A 142 -4.81 -34.30 8.91
C ILE A 142 -6.33 -34.46 8.83
N PRO A 143 -7.10 -33.35 8.81
CA PRO A 143 -8.53 -33.41 8.59
C PRO A 143 -8.84 -33.84 7.14
N LEU A 144 -9.71 -34.83 7.00
CA LEU A 144 -10.21 -35.34 5.72
C LEU A 144 -11.73 -35.30 5.71
N VAL A 145 -12.32 -34.80 4.62
CA VAL A 145 -13.75 -34.93 4.34
C VAL A 145 -13.92 -35.84 3.13
N VAL A 146 -14.46 -37.04 3.35
CA VAL A 146 -14.68 -38.04 2.31
C VAL A 146 -16.13 -38.01 1.87
N SER A 147 -16.39 -37.68 0.61
CA SER A 147 -17.72 -37.73 0.01
C SER A 147 -17.83 -38.88 -0.99
N ILE A 148 -18.82 -39.75 -0.81
CA ILE A 148 -19.08 -40.91 -1.68
C ILE A 148 -20.46 -40.75 -2.32
N THR A 149 -20.48 -40.71 -3.65
CA THR A 149 -21.70 -40.52 -4.46
C THR A 149 -21.98 -41.77 -5.31
N LYS A 150 -23.25 -42.17 -5.41
CA LYS A 150 -23.69 -43.35 -6.16
C LYS A 150 -24.87 -43.04 -7.09
N GLY A 151 -24.64 -42.18 -8.08
CA GLY A 151 -25.60 -41.88 -9.17
C GLY A 151 -26.95 -41.25 -8.77
N SER A 152 -27.27 -41.15 -7.48
CA SER A 152 -28.41 -40.45 -6.90
C SER A 152 -28.02 -39.03 -6.48
N ASP A 153 -29.03 -38.21 -6.13
CA ASP A 153 -28.84 -36.85 -5.62
C ASP A 153 -28.36 -36.80 -4.15
N GLN A 154 -27.94 -37.94 -3.59
CA GLN A 154 -27.44 -38.06 -2.23
C GLN A 154 -25.99 -38.53 -2.21
N TYR A 155 -25.25 -38.09 -1.19
CA TYR A 155 -23.91 -38.55 -0.91
C TYR A 155 -23.71 -38.81 0.56
N MET A 156 -22.84 -39.78 0.84
CA MET A 156 -22.40 -40.08 2.19
C MET A 156 -21.11 -39.30 2.45
N GLU A 157 -21.05 -38.60 3.57
CA GLU A 157 -19.91 -37.79 3.99
C GLU A 157 -19.34 -38.32 5.29
N PHE A 158 -18.02 -38.53 5.33
CA PHE A 158 -17.27 -38.87 6.53
C PHE A 158 -16.31 -37.73 6.84
N CYS A 159 -16.35 -37.23 8.08
CA CYS A 159 -15.28 -36.40 8.64
C CYS A 159 -14.29 -37.34 9.33
N ILE A 160 -13.03 -37.28 8.94
CA ILE A 160 -11.99 -38.20 9.39
C ILE A 160 -10.78 -37.42 9.86
N SER A 161 -10.27 -37.77 11.02
CA SER A 161 -8.97 -37.35 11.50
C SER A 161 -7.95 -38.43 11.14
N ALA A 162 -7.05 -38.13 10.19
CA ALA A 162 -5.99 -39.02 9.79
C ALA A 162 -4.73 -38.80 10.62
N PHE A 163 -4.19 -39.88 11.17
CA PHE A 163 -2.93 -39.93 11.89
C PHE A 163 -1.91 -40.73 11.09
N LEU A 164 -0.66 -40.73 11.55
CA LEU A 164 0.37 -41.59 10.97
C LEU A 164 -0.04 -43.05 11.20
N ASP A 165 -0.17 -43.81 10.12
CA ASP A 165 -0.64 -45.21 10.13
C ASP A 165 -2.07 -45.52 10.65
N GLU A 166 -2.89 -44.50 10.97
CA GLU A 166 -4.25 -44.70 11.50
C GLU A 166 -5.25 -43.67 10.97
N ILE A 167 -6.54 -44.01 10.98
CA ILE A 167 -7.65 -43.09 10.70
C ILE A 167 -8.72 -43.22 11.79
N SER A 168 -9.22 -42.08 12.25
CA SER A 168 -10.39 -41.98 13.13
C SER A 168 -11.55 -41.35 12.37
N ILE A 169 -12.74 -41.92 12.45
CA ILE A 169 -13.96 -41.31 11.90
C ILE A 169 -14.58 -40.47 13.01
N ASP A 170 -14.66 -39.16 12.78
CA ASP A 170 -15.18 -38.20 13.77
C ASP A 170 -16.70 -38.08 13.64
N SER A 171 -17.22 -38.06 12.41
CA SER A 171 -18.66 -38.03 12.15
C SER A 171 -19.03 -38.59 10.78
N LEU A 172 -20.30 -38.98 10.65
CA LEU A 172 -20.88 -39.57 9.45
C LEU A 172 -22.24 -38.94 9.15
N SER A 173 -22.42 -38.35 7.97
CA SER A 173 -23.70 -37.78 7.56
C SER A 173 -24.11 -38.19 6.15
N ILE A 174 -25.41 -38.10 5.86
CA ILE A 174 -25.95 -38.23 4.50
C ILE A 174 -26.49 -36.87 4.07
N LYS A 175 -26.00 -36.37 2.93
CA LYS A 175 -26.33 -35.03 2.41
C LYS A 175 -26.92 -35.13 1.01
N ASN A 176 -27.70 -34.11 0.63
CA ASN A 176 -28.29 -33.98 -0.70
C ASN A 176 -27.49 -32.98 -1.55
N LEU A 177 -27.44 -33.17 -2.88
CA LEU A 177 -26.75 -32.27 -3.80
C LEU A 177 -27.42 -30.89 -3.93
N GLU A 178 -28.73 -30.78 -3.76
CA GLU A 178 -29.51 -29.55 -4.02
C GLU A 178 -29.66 -28.62 -2.79
N ASN A 179 -29.52 -29.13 -1.57
CA ASN A 179 -29.70 -28.37 -0.32
C ASN A 179 -28.45 -28.48 0.58
N SER A 180 -27.31 -27.91 0.17
CA SER A 180 -26.08 -27.94 0.99
C SER A 180 -26.17 -27.15 2.30
N ASP A 181 -27.14 -26.24 2.41
CA ASP A 181 -27.25 -25.27 3.51
C ASP A 181 -28.26 -25.68 4.60
N GLU A 182 -28.94 -26.83 4.46
CA GLU A 182 -29.77 -27.41 5.53
C GLU A 182 -28.90 -28.30 6.44
N LEU A 183 -29.00 -28.10 7.76
CA LEU A 183 -28.31 -28.89 8.78
C LEU A 183 -28.78 -30.36 8.71
N ALA A 184 -28.06 -31.19 7.94
CA ALA A 184 -28.30 -32.62 7.87
C ALA A 184 -28.12 -33.25 9.26
N TYR A 185 -28.95 -34.24 9.58
CA TYR A 185 -28.77 -35.00 10.82
C TYR A 185 -27.48 -35.82 10.74
N GLU A 186 -26.55 -35.56 11.65
CA GLU A 186 -25.20 -36.14 11.68
C GLU A 186 -25.13 -37.51 12.39
N GLY A 187 -26.26 -38.05 12.85
CA GLY A 187 -26.26 -39.29 13.63
C GLY A 187 -25.81 -39.09 15.08
N PRO A 188 -25.72 -40.19 15.86
CA PRO A 188 -25.00 -40.18 17.14
C PRO A 188 -23.49 -40.01 16.90
N ASP A 189 -22.74 -39.71 17.97
CA ASP A 189 -21.28 -39.75 17.93
C ASP A 189 -20.81 -41.12 17.39
N PHE A 190 -19.81 -41.12 16.52
CA PHE A 190 -19.31 -42.34 15.90
C PHE A 190 -18.82 -43.34 16.97
N ASN A 191 -18.24 -42.83 18.06
CA ASN A 191 -17.74 -43.65 19.17
C ASN A 191 -18.86 -44.35 19.96
N ASP A 192 -20.09 -43.85 19.88
CA ASP A 192 -21.26 -44.43 20.54
C ASP A 192 -21.90 -45.59 19.73
N LEU A 193 -21.43 -45.84 18.50
CA LEU A 193 -21.92 -46.93 17.66
C LEU A 193 -21.43 -48.31 18.14
N ASP A 194 -22.16 -49.39 17.80
CA ASP A 194 -21.71 -50.76 18.05
C ASP A 194 -20.35 -51.04 17.39
N GLU A 195 -19.43 -51.71 18.09
CA GLU A 195 -18.07 -51.99 17.59
C GLU A 195 -18.07 -52.71 16.23
N ASN A 196 -19.04 -53.61 15.97
CA ASN A 196 -19.11 -54.28 14.68
C ASN A 196 -19.49 -53.31 13.56
N LEU A 197 -20.33 -52.33 13.86
CA LEU A 197 -20.74 -51.29 12.92
C LEU A 197 -19.60 -50.31 12.64
N GLN A 198 -18.86 -49.89 13.68
CA GLN A 198 -17.66 -49.07 13.52
C GLN A 198 -16.63 -49.77 12.62
N ASN A 199 -16.31 -51.03 12.90
CA ASN A 199 -15.41 -51.85 12.11
C ASN A 199 -15.88 -52.03 10.65
N ALA A 200 -17.20 -52.14 10.43
CA ALA A 200 -17.77 -52.23 9.09
C ALA A 200 -17.56 -50.94 8.28
N PHE A 201 -17.70 -49.76 8.90
CA PHE A 201 -17.43 -48.47 8.25
C PHE A 201 -15.94 -48.28 7.93
N LEU A 202 -15.05 -48.62 8.85
CA LEU A 202 -13.60 -48.61 8.59
C LEU A 202 -13.26 -49.54 7.40
N LYS A 203 -13.81 -50.75 7.37
CA LYS A 203 -13.64 -51.68 6.24
C LYS A 203 -14.21 -51.11 4.92
N TYR A 204 -15.35 -50.42 5.00
CA TYR A 204 -16.01 -49.79 3.86
C TYR A 204 -15.13 -48.70 3.21
N LEU A 205 -14.46 -47.88 4.02
CA LEU A 205 -13.49 -46.87 3.58
C LEU A 205 -12.19 -47.51 3.06
N GLU A 206 -11.71 -48.55 3.73
CA GLU A 206 -10.48 -49.28 3.36
C GLU A 206 -10.58 -49.85 1.93
N ILE A 207 -11.69 -50.52 1.59
CA ILE A 207 -11.95 -51.08 0.25
C ILE A 207 -11.95 -49.98 -0.83
N ARG A 208 -12.36 -48.76 -0.46
CA ARG A 208 -12.39 -47.57 -1.33
C ARG A 208 -11.03 -46.87 -1.44
N GLY A 209 -10.03 -47.36 -0.72
CA GLY A 209 -8.65 -46.91 -0.77
C GLY A 209 -8.27 -45.91 0.30
N ILE A 210 -9.12 -45.67 1.29
CA ILE A 210 -8.82 -44.80 2.44
C ILE A 210 -8.24 -45.71 3.52
N LYS A 211 -6.92 -45.82 3.55
CA LYS A 211 -6.18 -46.76 4.39
C LYS A 211 -4.90 -46.10 4.92
N PRO A 212 -4.29 -46.63 5.99
CA PRO A 212 -3.04 -46.10 6.57
C PRO A 212 -1.94 -45.74 5.56
N GLY A 213 -1.69 -46.59 4.55
CA GLY A 213 -0.66 -46.29 3.54
C GLY A 213 -0.94 -45.02 2.70
N VAL A 214 -2.19 -44.55 2.62
CA VAL A 214 -2.55 -43.29 1.96
C VAL A 214 -2.35 -42.11 2.88
N THR A 215 -2.55 -42.26 4.20
CA THR A 215 -2.37 -41.16 5.15
C THR A 215 -0.90 -40.74 5.21
N ASN A 216 0.04 -41.69 5.22
CA ASN A 216 1.48 -41.37 5.22
C ASN A 216 1.89 -40.53 4.00
N VAL A 217 1.41 -40.89 2.80
CA VAL A 217 1.68 -40.11 1.58
C VAL A 217 1.05 -38.72 1.67
N LEU A 218 -0.12 -38.59 2.32
CA LEU A 218 -0.75 -37.31 2.54
C LEU A 218 0.03 -36.43 3.53
N PHE A 219 0.63 -37.00 4.58
CA PHE A 219 1.50 -36.25 5.49
C PHE A 219 2.68 -35.61 4.74
N ASP A 220 3.39 -36.40 3.95
CA ASP A 220 4.52 -35.89 3.17
C ASP A 220 4.07 -34.86 2.12
N TYR A 221 2.93 -35.11 1.46
CA TYR A 221 2.39 -34.20 0.46
C TYR A 221 1.96 -32.86 1.09
N MET A 222 1.23 -32.90 2.21
CA MET A 222 0.69 -31.70 2.85
C MET A 222 1.78 -30.87 3.52
N ALA A 223 2.82 -31.48 4.08
CA ALA A 223 4.01 -30.76 4.57
C ALA A 223 4.73 -30.02 3.43
N ASN A 224 4.89 -30.68 2.28
CA ASN A 224 5.47 -30.06 1.10
C ASN A 224 4.58 -28.95 0.53
N LYS A 225 3.25 -29.12 0.53
CA LYS A 225 2.30 -28.08 0.11
C LYS A 225 2.36 -26.88 1.05
N ASP A 226 2.35 -27.08 2.36
CA ASP A 226 2.42 -26.00 3.35
C ASP A 226 3.66 -25.13 3.12
N THR A 227 4.83 -25.76 2.91
CA THR A 227 6.07 -25.06 2.58
C THR A 227 5.95 -24.24 1.27
N LYS A 228 5.37 -24.81 0.22
CA LYS A 228 5.17 -24.12 -1.07
C LYS A 228 4.18 -22.96 -0.96
N GLU A 229 3.08 -23.14 -0.25
CA GLU A 229 2.05 -22.11 -0.05
C GLU A 229 2.58 -21.00 0.84
N TYR A 230 3.39 -21.31 1.85
CA TYR A 230 4.08 -20.33 2.67
C TYR A 230 5.04 -19.47 1.85
N LEU A 231 5.87 -20.10 1.00
CA LEU A 231 6.74 -19.38 0.07
C LEU A 231 5.95 -18.51 -0.91
N LEU A 232 4.85 -19.04 -1.47
CA LEU A 232 3.99 -18.29 -2.36
C LEU A 232 3.35 -17.08 -1.64
N TRP A 233 2.90 -17.27 -0.41
CA TRP A 233 2.35 -16.22 0.44
C TRP A 233 3.39 -15.14 0.73
N LEU A 234 4.60 -15.50 1.16
CA LEU A 234 5.69 -14.55 1.40
C LEU A 234 6.01 -13.74 0.15
N LYS A 235 6.10 -14.39 -1.03
CA LYS A 235 6.33 -13.74 -2.32
C LYS A 235 5.18 -12.78 -2.68
N ASN A 236 3.93 -13.18 -2.45
CA ASN A 236 2.76 -12.35 -2.71
C ASN A 236 2.70 -11.12 -1.80
N VAL A 237 2.97 -11.29 -0.50
CA VAL A 237 3.03 -10.19 0.47
C VAL A 237 4.14 -9.21 0.11
N LYS A 238 5.36 -9.71 -0.18
CA LYS A 238 6.48 -8.87 -0.63
C LYS A 238 6.12 -8.07 -1.88
N ASN A 239 5.57 -8.73 -2.90
CA ASN A 239 5.15 -8.09 -4.14
C ASN A 239 4.08 -7.01 -3.90
N PHE A 240 3.12 -7.25 -3.00
CA PHE A 240 2.09 -6.28 -2.66
C PHE A 240 2.68 -5.00 -2.05
N VAL A 241 3.59 -5.14 -1.08
CA VAL A 241 4.26 -4.01 -0.43
C VAL A 241 5.14 -3.25 -1.43
N GLU A 242 5.91 -3.96 -2.27
CA GLU A 242 6.73 -3.34 -3.32
C GLU A 242 5.91 -2.57 -4.36
N LYS A 243 4.72 -3.05 -4.74
CA LYS A 243 3.89 -2.41 -5.77
C LYS A 243 3.31 -1.08 -5.29
N ASN A 244 2.98 -0.99 -4.00
CA ASN A 244 2.56 0.26 -3.36
C ASN A 244 3.71 1.26 -3.28
N MET A 245 4.94 0.79 -3.00
CA MET A 245 6.13 1.63 -3.11
C MET A 245 6.36 2.11 -4.55
N ARG A 246 6.27 1.25 -5.57
CA ARG A 246 6.47 1.67 -6.98
C ARG A 246 5.44 2.66 -7.50
N MET A 247 4.21 2.68 -6.96
CA MET A 247 3.20 3.70 -7.28
C MET A 247 3.54 5.04 -6.62
N ALA A 248 3.89 5.02 -5.33
CA ALA A 248 4.38 6.19 -4.62
C ALA A 248 5.68 6.71 -5.25
N ASP A 249 6.65 5.84 -5.54
CA ASP A 249 7.95 6.14 -6.14
C ASP A 249 7.84 6.56 -7.61
N ARG A 250 6.93 6.04 -8.44
CA ARG A 250 6.77 6.56 -9.80
C ARG A 250 6.29 8.01 -9.79
N VAL A 251 5.40 8.35 -8.87
CA VAL A 251 4.98 9.73 -8.60
C VAL A 251 6.15 10.50 -8.00
N GLN A 252 6.81 9.97 -6.97
CA GLN A 252 7.85 10.66 -6.20
C GLN A 252 9.20 10.80 -6.92
N VAL A 253 9.59 9.89 -7.81
CA VAL A 253 10.80 9.93 -8.68
C VAL A 253 10.57 10.88 -9.86
N LEU A 254 9.36 10.96 -10.40
CA LEU A 254 8.97 12.03 -11.34
C LEU A 254 8.86 13.39 -10.65
N PHE A 255 8.57 13.46 -9.34
CA PHE A 255 8.56 14.72 -8.60
C PHE A 255 9.93 15.11 -8.00
N HIS A 256 10.81 14.17 -7.67
CA HIS A 256 12.14 14.43 -7.08
C HIS A 256 13.14 15.01 -8.07
N ARG A 257 12.95 14.81 -9.37
CA ARG A 257 13.85 15.33 -10.41
C ARG A 257 13.36 16.61 -11.07
N VAL A 258 12.25 17.16 -10.61
CA VAL A 258 11.50 18.05 -11.49
C VAL A 258 10.91 19.26 -10.79
N GLN A 259 11.49 20.42 -11.13
CA GLN A 259 11.01 21.75 -10.76
C GLN A 259 10.13 22.32 -11.87
N VAL A 260 9.34 23.35 -11.56
CA VAL A 260 8.45 24.06 -12.49
C VAL A 260 8.99 25.40 -12.99
N LYS A 261 8.93 25.61 -14.31
CA LYS A 261 8.97 26.92 -14.97
C LYS A 261 7.54 27.36 -15.27
N ASP A 262 7.14 28.55 -14.84
CA ASP A 262 6.02 29.27 -15.43
C ASP A 262 6.64 30.33 -16.35
N VAL A 263 6.74 30.02 -17.65
CA VAL A 263 7.60 30.79 -18.55
C VAL A 263 6.96 31.04 -19.90
N ARG A 264 7.00 32.33 -20.25
CA ARG A 264 7.13 32.85 -21.60
C ARG A 264 8.42 32.28 -22.18
N LEU A 265 8.36 31.08 -22.74
CA LEU A 265 9.51 30.35 -23.28
C LEU A 265 10.05 31.17 -24.47
N LYS A 266 11.13 31.91 -24.22
CA LYS A 266 12.04 32.33 -25.27
C LYS A 266 12.99 31.16 -25.51
N CYS A 267 13.04 30.75 -26.77
CA CYS A 267 13.88 29.70 -27.29
C CYS A 267 15.32 30.20 -27.32
N ASP A 268 16.01 30.06 -26.19
CA ASP A 268 17.47 30.01 -26.18
C ASP A 268 17.89 28.64 -25.70
N HIS A 269 18.87 28.08 -26.41
CA HIS A 269 19.32 26.69 -26.44
C HIS A 269 19.78 26.09 -25.08
N ASP A 270 19.78 26.89 -24.01
CA ASP A 270 20.21 26.55 -22.65
C ASP A 270 19.01 26.31 -21.71
N SER A 271 18.12 25.37 -22.09
CA SER A 271 16.99 25.02 -21.25
C SER A 271 17.51 24.47 -19.91
N ALA A 272 17.24 25.18 -18.82
CA ALA A 272 17.89 24.98 -17.52
C ALA A 272 17.77 23.56 -16.93
N GLY A 273 17.06 22.61 -17.53
CA GLY A 273 16.94 21.21 -17.06
C GLY A 273 15.57 20.88 -16.46
N TYR A 274 14.64 21.83 -16.45
CA TYR A 274 13.27 21.63 -15.99
C TYR A 274 12.55 20.56 -16.84
N ARG A 275 11.81 19.68 -16.18
CA ARG A 275 10.95 18.67 -16.82
C ARG A 275 9.49 18.71 -16.35
N HIS A 276 9.09 19.70 -15.55
CA HIS A 276 7.73 19.85 -15.01
C HIS A 276 7.26 21.25 -15.32
N ILE A 277 6.01 21.37 -15.75
CA ILE A 277 5.32 22.65 -15.90
C ILE A 277 3.98 22.52 -15.18
N ASP A 278 3.73 23.44 -14.25
CA ASP A 278 2.44 23.57 -13.57
C ASP A 278 1.67 24.74 -14.18
N CYS A 279 0.54 24.41 -14.79
CA CYS A 279 -0.38 25.31 -15.46
C CYS A 279 -1.71 25.38 -14.71
N ALA A 280 -2.61 26.25 -15.16
CA ALA A 280 -4.04 26.20 -14.88
C ALA A 280 -4.77 27.03 -15.92
N LYS A 281 -6.00 26.62 -16.30
CA LYS A 281 -6.88 27.42 -17.16
C LYS A 281 -7.00 28.88 -16.72
N VAL A 282 -7.17 29.10 -15.42
CA VAL A 282 -7.37 30.45 -14.85
C VAL A 282 -6.14 31.36 -14.99
N TYR A 283 -4.94 30.81 -15.22
CA TYR A 283 -3.74 31.62 -15.42
C TYR A 283 -3.75 32.32 -16.79
N GLY A 284 -4.61 31.88 -17.71
CA GLY A 284 -4.85 32.55 -19.00
C GLY A 284 -3.66 32.50 -19.96
N ASN A 285 -2.72 31.57 -19.75
CA ASN A 285 -1.47 31.48 -20.49
C ASN A 285 -1.19 30.09 -21.10
N GLU A 286 -2.15 29.16 -21.05
CA GLU A 286 -1.98 27.79 -21.55
C GLU A 286 -1.69 27.74 -23.05
N LYS A 287 -2.25 28.66 -23.85
CA LYS A 287 -2.00 28.74 -25.30
C LYS A 287 -0.54 29.10 -25.61
N GLU A 288 0.02 30.04 -24.86
CA GLU A 288 1.41 30.46 -24.99
C GLU A 288 2.35 29.32 -24.58
N ILE A 289 2.02 28.61 -23.50
CA ILE A 289 2.76 27.44 -23.04
C ILE A 289 2.69 26.31 -24.09
N GLY A 290 1.53 26.05 -24.67
CA GLY A 290 1.36 25.01 -25.69
C GLY A 290 2.16 25.28 -26.96
N LYS A 291 2.22 26.53 -27.43
CA LYS A 291 3.09 26.92 -28.56
C LYS A 291 4.54 26.57 -28.29
N ALA A 292 5.02 26.86 -27.09
CA ALA A 292 6.41 26.63 -26.75
C ALA A 292 6.72 25.15 -26.45
N LEU A 293 5.79 24.40 -25.86
CA LEU A 293 5.89 22.94 -25.73
C LEU A 293 6.01 22.29 -27.11
N LYS A 294 5.15 22.69 -28.05
CA LYS A 294 5.21 22.20 -29.43
C LYS A 294 6.55 22.49 -30.08
N GLU A 295 7.08 23.70 -29.93
CA GLU A 295 8.40 24.03 -30.46
C GLU A 295 9.52 23.17 -29.85
N LEU A 296 9.51 22.98 -28.53
CA LEU A 296 10.46 22.11 -27.83
C LEU A 296 10.40 20.65 -28.32
N PHE A 297 9.20 20.13 -28.56
CA PHE A 297 9.00 18.77 -29.06
C PHE A 297 9.41 18.64 -30.53
N CYS A 298 9.04 19.60 -31.39
CA CYS A 298 9.39 19.57 -32.81
C CYS A 298 10.89 19.73 -33.07
N THR A 299 11.60 20.49 -32.23
CA THR A 299 13.06 20.67 -32.32
C THR A 299 13.85 19.51 -31.71
N GLY A 300 13.19 18.58 -31.03
CA GLY A 300 13.85 17.44 -30.38
C GLY A 300 14.64 17.81 -29.13
N VAL A 301 14.41 18.99 -28.54
CA VAL A 301 15.05 19.41 -27.27
C VAL A 301 14.62 18.51 -26.11
N VAL A 302 13.37 18.05 -26.13
CA VAL A 302 12.82 17.11 -25.14
C VAL A 302 11.65 16.34 -25.76
N GLY A 303 11.47 15.07 -25.40
CA GLY A 303 10.29 14.30 -25.78
C GLY A 303 9.07 14.61 -24.88
N ARG A 304 7.85 14.46 -25.40
CA ARG A 304 6.61 14.62 -24.60
C ARG A 304 6.60 13.69 -23.38
N SER A 305 7.11 12.47 -23.51
CA SER A 305 7.20 11.48 -22.43
C SER A 305 8.20 11.83 -21.33
N GLU A 306 9.12 12.76 -21.59
CA GLU A 306 10.11 13.24 -20.63
C GLU A 306 9.63 14.47 -19.85
N MET A 307 8.49 15.05 -20.23
CA MET A 307 7.88 16.21 -19.57
C MET A 307 6.68 15.77 -18.73
N PHE A 308 6.58 16.34 -17.52
CA PHE A 308 5.45 16.23 -16.63
C PHE A 308 4.64 17.54 -16.69
N ILE A 309 3.43 17.51 -17.24
CA ILE A 309 2.57 18.69 -17.36
C ILE A 309 1.39 18.57 -16.40
N THR A 310 1.21 19.58 -15.55
CA THR A 310 0.06 19.71 -14.65
C THR A 310 -0.87 20.82 -15.13
N THR A 311 -2.19 20.61 -15.09
CA THR A 311 -3.17 21.71 -15.18
C THR A 311 -4.33 21.48 -14.21
N LYS A 312 -5.26 22.44 -14.10
CA LYS A 312 -6.25 22.50 -13.03
C LYS A 312 -7.66 22.87 -13.51
N LEU A 313 -8.64 22.10 -13.04
CA LEU A 313 -10.07 22.33 -13.21
C LEU A 313 -10.51 23.55 -12.38
N TRP A 314 -11.01 24.59 -13.06
CA TRP A 314 -11.45 25.82 -12.40
C TRP A 314 -12.83 25.68 -11.74
N CYS A 315 -13.14 26.56 -10.77
CA CYS A 315 -14.34 26.51 -9.95
C CYS A 315 -15.65 26.60 -10.73
N SER A 316 -15.64 27.27 -11.89
CA SER A 316 -16.81 27.42 -12.77
C SER A 316 -17.12 26.17 -13.60
N ASP A 317 -16.20 25.20 -13.62
CA ASP A 317 -16.28 24.02 -14.49
C ASP A 317 -16.40 22.71 -13.68
N GLN A 318 -16.68 22.79 -12.38
CA GLN A 318 -16.77 21.60 -11.51
C GLN A 318 -18.07 20.81 -11.65
N ALA A 319 -19.03 21.27 -12.47
CA ALA A 319 -20.19 20.44 -12.80
C ALA A 319 -19.70 19.14 -13.48
N PRO A 320 -20.19 17.94 -13.13
CA PRO A 320 -19.71 16.68 -13.71
C PRO A 320 -19.67 16.67 -15.24
N GLU A 321 -20.69 17.24 -15.87
CA GLU A 321 -20.85 17.40 -17.31
C GLU A 321 -19.82 18.35 -17.95
N ASP A 322 -19.26 19.28 -17.18
CA ASP A 322 -18.30 20.29 -17.64
C ASP A 322 -16.84 19.84 -17.49
N VAL A 323 -16.56 18.87 -16.61
CA VAL A 323 -15.19 18.43 -16.28
C VAL A 323 -14.42 17.97 -17.51
N SER A 324 -15.02 17.12 -18.34
CA SER A 324 -14.38 16.61 -19.57
C SER A 324 -14.17 17.70 -20.62
N ARG A 325 -15.15 18.60 -20.76
CA ARG A 325 -15.04 19.76 -21.67
C ARG A 325 -13.92 20.70 -21.25
N ALA A 326 -13.74 20.93 -19.94
CA ALA A 326 -12.68 21.77 -19.41
C ALA A 326 -11.27 21.18 -19.62
N LEU A 327 -11.09 19.88 -19.39
CA LEU A 327 -9.80 19.24 -19.69
C LEU A 327 -9.52 19.25 -21.20
N SER A 328 -10.51 18.92 -22.03
CA SER A 328 -10.38 18.94 -23.49
C SER A 328 -9.92 20.31 -24.00
N LYS A 329 -10.44 21.39 -23.41
CA LYS A 329 -10.00 22.75 -23.77
C LYS A 329 -8.56 23.03 -23.34
N SER A 330 -8.16 22.57 -22.16
CA SER A 330 -6.79 22.74 -21.66
C SER A 330 -5.79 21.94 -22.52
N LEU A 331 -6.15 20.72 -22.95
CA LEU A 331 -5.38 19.89 -23.87
C LEU A 331 -5.20 20.57 -25.25
N GLU A 332 -6.28 21.16 -25.79
CA GLU A 332 -6.23 21.93 -27.04
C GLU A 332 -5.28 23.13 -26.93
N ASP A 333 -5.44 23.93 -25.87
CA ASP A 333 -4.62 25.14 -25.66
C ASP A 333 -3.15 24.79 -25.42
N LEU A 334 -2.87 23.73 -24.65
CA LEU A 334 -1.52 23.20 -24.41
C LEU A 334 -0.96 22.39 -25.60
N GLN A 335 -1.78 22.06 -26.60
CA GLN A 335 -1.43 21.22 -27.76
C GLN A 335 -0.88 19.84 -27.34
N LEU A 336 -1.60 19.15 -26.45
CA LEU A 336 -1.23 17.85 -25.90
C LEU A 336 -2.37 16.84 -26.09
N ASP A 337 -2.01 15.55 -26.21
CA ASP A 337 -2.99 14.45 -26.25
C ASP A 337 -3.41 13.98 -24.84
N TYR A 338 -2.54 14.20 -23.84
CA TYR A 338 -2.78 13.86 -22.44
C TYR A 338 -2.07 14.84 -21.49
N ILE A 339 -2.59 14.93 -20.26
CA ILE A 339 -1.97 15.64 -19.12
C ILE A 339 -1.40 14.62 -18.13
N ASP A 340 -0.25 14.93 -17.51
CA ASP A 340 0.34 14.03 -16.52
C ASP A 340 -0.39 14.12 -15.18
N LEU A 341 -0.82 15.32 -14.77
CA LEU A 341 -1.60 15.54 -13.56
C LEU A 341 -2.71 16.58 -13.76
N TYR A 342 -3.96 16.21 -13.46
CA TYR A 342 -5.10 17.13 -13.50
C TYR A 342 -5.69 17.34 -12.10
N LEU A 343 -5.79 18.59 -11.64
CA LEU A 343 -6.19 18.92 -10.26
C LEU A 343 -7.53 19.64 -10.18
N ILE A 344 -8.37 19.29 -9.20
CA ILE A 344 -9.44 20.22 -8.76
C ILE A 344 -8.76 21.43 -8.11
N HIS A 345 -8.88 22.62 -8.69
CA HIS A 345 -8.08 23.78 -8.28
C HIS A 345 -8.45 24.28 -6.86
N TRP A 346 -9.74 24.27 -6.52
CA TRP A 346 -10.21 24.67 -5.20
C TRP A 346 -11.46 23.88 -4.78
N PRO A 347 -11.68 23.64 -3.47
CA PRO A 347 -12.85 22.91 -2.97
C PRO A 347 -14.11 23.79 -2.83
N PHE A 348 -14.43 24.57 -3.86
CA PHE A 348 -15.69 25.31 -3.99
C PHE A 348 -16.06 25.47 -5.47
N ARG A 349 -17.34 25.71 -5.73
CA ARG A 349 -17.91 25.83 -7.08
C ARG A 349 -18.53 27.20 -7.29
N THR A 350 -18.38 27.73 -8.49
CA THR A 350 -19.07 28.94 -8.95
C THR A 350 -20.01 28.63 -10.11
N LYS A 351 -20.92 29.54 -10.42
CA LYS A 351 -21.76 29.47 -11.61
C LYS A 351 -20.89 29.43 -12.87
N PRO A 352 -21.34 28.73 -13.94
CA PRO A 352 -20.61 28.67 -15.20
C PRO A 352 -20.27 30.07 -15.73
N GLY A 353 -19.03 30.26 -16.19
CA GLY A 353 -18.55 31.53 -16.74
C GLY A 353 -18.35 32.66 -15.73
N SER A 354 -18.63 32.45 -14.44
CA SER A 354 -18.39 33.46 -13.41
C SER A 354 -16.94 33.45 -12.92
N THR A 355 -16.46 34.63 -12.52
CA THR A 355 -15.14 34.84 -11.90
C THR A 355 -15.33 35.49 -10.54
N GLY A 356 -14.44 35.21 -9.59
CA GLY A 356 -14.45 35.84 -8.27
C GLY A 356 -14.97 34.94 -7.16
N TRP A 357 -15.25 35.57 -6.02
CA TRP A 357 -15.54 34.89 -4.75
C TRP A 357 -16.82 35.41 -4.10
N ASP A 358 -17.62 36.20 -4.83
CA ASP A 358 -18.83 36.80 -4.32
C ASP A 358 -19.90 35.72 -4.05
N PRO A 359 -20.69 35.84 -2.97
CA PRO A 359 -21.75 34.87 -2.66
C PRO A 359 -22.74 34.66 -3.82
N GLU A 360 -22.98 35.70 -4.63
CA GLU A 360 -23.91 35.67 -5.75
C GLU A 360 -23.45 34.76 -6.91
N VAL A 361 -22.14 34.55 -7.05
CA VAL A 361 -21.57 33.69 -8.09
C VAL A 361 -21.31 32.27 -7.58
N MET A 362 -21.53 31.99 -6.30
CA MET A 362 -21.36 30.65 -5.73
C MET A 362 -22.43 29.69 -6.22
N ALA A 363 -22.05 28.42 -6.38
CA ALA A 363 -22.95 27.32 -6.69
C ALA A 363 -22.79 26.20 -5.66
N PRO A 364 -23.81 25.33 -5.50
CA PRO A 364 -23.72 24.19 -4.59
C PRO A 364 -22.50 23.31 -4.88
N LEU A 365 -21.80 22.92 -3.81
CA LEU A 365 -20.66 22.02 -3.90
C LEU A 365 -21.13 20.62 -4.35
N CYS A 366 -20.44 20.04 -5.34
CA CYS A 366 -20.71 18.70 -5.86
C CYS A 366 -19.42 17.87 -5.96
N LEU A 367 -18.58 17.90 -4.92
CA LEU A 367 -17.23 17.32 -4.98
C LEU A 367 -17.22 15.83 -5.31
N GLN A 368 -18.21 15.06 -4.83
CA GLN A 368 -18.27 13.63 -5.07
C GLN A 368 -18.52 13.34 -6.55
N GLU A 369 -19.46 14.06 -7.17
CA GLU A 369 -19.79 13.94 -8.57
C GLU A 369 -18.68 14.53 -9.47
N THR A 370 -18.07 15.64 -9.06
CA THR A 370 -16.89 16.20 -9.74
C THR A 370 -15.73 15.19 -9.71
N TRP A 371 -15.47 14.55 -8.57
CA TRP A 371 -14.40 13.57 -8.46
C TRP A 371 -14.67 12.33 -9.31
N ALA A 372 -15.91 11.82 -9.32
CA ALA A 372 -16.29 10.72 -10.21
C ALA A 372 -16.06 11.05 -11.70
N ALA A 373 -16.32 12.31 -12.11
CA ALA A 373 -15.99 12.76 -13.45
C ALA A 373 -14.46 12.83 -13.71
N MET A 374 -13.67 13.25 -12.72
CA MET A 374 -12.20 13.20 -12.78
C MET A 374 -11.68 11.77 -12.92
N GLU A 375 -12.27 10.81 -12.19
CA GLU A 375 -11.96 9.37 -12.32
C GLU A 375 -12.22 8.86 -13.73
N GLY A 376 -13.26 9.35 -14.40
CA GLY A 376 -13.52 9.07 -15.82
C GLY A 376 -12.39 9.56 -16.74
N LEU A 377 -11.80 10.72 -16.46
CA LEU A 377 -10.65 11.25 -17.22
C LEU A 377 -9.36 10.46 -16.98
N TYR A 378 -9.21 9.93 -15.77
CA TYR A 378 -8.13 8.99 -15.47
C TYR A 378 -8.30 7.68 -16.23
N ALA A 379 -9.50 7.11 -16.20
CA ALA A 379 -9.81 5.87 -16.90
C ALA A 379 -9.68 5.99 -18.42
N SER A 380 -9.98 7.15 -19.01
CA SER A 380 -9.82 7.40 -20.45
C SER A 380 -8.35 7.62 -20.87
N GLY A 381 -7.44 7.83 -19.92
CA GLY A 381 -6.03 8.14 -20.17
C GLY A 381 -5.75 9.59 -20.57
N GLN A 382 -6.77 10.46 -20.64
CA GLN A 382 -6.59 11.90 -20.89
C GLN A 382 -5.84 12.59 -19.75
N ALA A 383 -5.99 12.11 -18.51
CA ALA A 383 -5.17 12.48 -17.37
C ALA A 383 -4.48 11.23 -16.79
N ARG A 384 -3.14 11.20 -16.74
CA ARG A 384 -2.40 10.06 -16.18
C ARG A 384 -2.47 9.96 -14.67
N ALA A 385 -2.73 11.08 -14.00
CA ALA A 385 -3.02 11.17 -12.59
C ALA A 385 -4.04 12.28 -12.35
N ILE A 386 -4.85 12.11 -11.30
CA ILE A 386 -5.81 13.11 -10.84
C ILE A 386 -5.53 13.44 -9.37
N GLY A 387 -5.80 14.68 -8.99
CA GLY A 387 -5.55 15.16 -7.64
C GLY A 387 -6.37 16.39 -7.30
N VAL A 388 -5.98 17.04 -6.22
CA VAL A 388 -6.66 18.22 -5.71
C VAL A 388 -5.66 19.33 -5.37
N SER A 389 -6.16 20.54 -5.22
CA SER A 389 -5.41 21.70 -4.77
C SER A 389 -6.22 22.47 -3.73
N ASN A 390 -5.53 23.00 -2.72
CA ASN A 390 -6.13 23.75 -1.61
C ASN A 390 -7.11 22.95 -0.72
N PHE A 391 -7.00 21.62 -0.70
CA PHE A 391 -7.81 20.79 0.19
C PHE A 391 -7.17 20.75 1.58
N SER A 392 -7.97 21.03 2.61
CA SER A 392 -7.55 20.82 4.00
C SER A 392 -7.50 19.33 4.33
N THR A 393 -6.82 18.97 5.42
CA THR A 393 -6.75 17.57 5.91
C THR A 393 -8.14 16.95 6.01
N LYS A 394 -9.13 17.67 6.57
CA LYS A 394 -10.51 17.17 6.67
C LYS A 394 -11.14 16.91 5.31
N LYS A 395 -11.03 17.83 4.35
CA LYS A 395 -11.63 17.66 3.02
C LYS A 395 -10.96 16.51 2.26
N LEU A 396 -9.65 16.35 2.43
CA LEU A 396 -8.91 15.26 1.82
C LEU A 396 -9.29 13.89 2.44
N GLN A 397 -9.45 13.83 3.76
CA GLN A 397 -10.01 12.67 4.46
C GLN A 397 -11.41 12.30 3.95
N ASP A 398 -12.30 13.29 3.82
CA ASP A 398 -13.65 13.08 3.33
C ASP A 398 -13.65 12.56 1.87
N LEU A 399 -12.77 13.12 1.01
CA LEU A 399 -12.60 12.67 -0.39
C LEU A 399 -12.13 11.21 -0.50
N VAL A 400 -11.10 10.83 0.25
CA VAL A 400 -10.52 9.48 0.22
C VAL A 400 -11.54 8.40 0.59
N ARG A 401 -12.57 8.72 1.38
CA ARG A 401 -13.60 7.75 1.79
C ARG A 401 -14.50 7.27 0.67
N TYR A 402 -14.76 8.10 -0.34
CA TYR A 402 -15.66 7.75 -1.45
C TYR A 402 -14.94 7.64 -2.80
N ALA A 403 -13.68 8.04 -2.88
CA ALA A 403 -12.86 7.93 -4.09
C ALA A 403 -12.58 6.46 -4.43
N LYS A 404 -12.83 6.07 -5.67
CA LYS A 404 -12.38 4.79 -6.25
C LYS A 404 -10.91 4.87 -6.66
N VAL A 405 -10.51 6.02 -7.20
CA VAL A 405 -9.11 6.36 -7.49
C VAL A 405 -8.68 7.41 -6.47
N PRO A 406 -7.73 7.11 -5.55
CA PRO A 406 -7.29 8.08 -4.57
C PRO A 406 -6.58 9.27 -5.25
N PRO A 407 -6.69 10.50 -4.70
CA PRO A 407 -5.98 11.65 -5.25
C PRO A 407 -4.47 11.42 -5.18
N ALA A 408 -3.78 11.50 -6.31
CA ALA A 408 -2.33 11.31 -6.36
C ALA A 408 -1.56 12.46 -5.71
N VAL A 409 -2.11 13.69 -5.78
CA VAL A 409 -1.47 14.92 -5.31
C VAL A 409 -2.47 15.79 -4.58
N ASN A 410 -2.03 16.44 -3.49
CA ASN A 410 -2.64 17.65 -2.96
C ASN A 410 -1.66 18.83 -3.09
N GLN A 411 -1.96 19.76 -3.99
CA GLN A 411 -1.15 20.96 -4.21
C GLN A 411 -1.60 22.09 -3.27
N VAL A 412 -0.72 22.58 -2.40
CA VAL A 412 -1.06 23.55 -1.36
C VAL A 412 0.03 24.59 -1.14
N GLU A 413 -0.33 25.71 -0.54
CA GLU A 413 0.63 26.71 -0.08
C GLU A 413 1.57 26.05 0.93
N CYS A 414 2.86 25.95 0.64
CA CYS A 414 3.79 25.40 1.62
C CYS A 414 5.17 26.01 1.47
N HIS A 415 5.72 26.48 2.59
CA HIS A 415 7.02 27.12 2.68
C HIS A 415 7.48 27.17 4.14
N VAL A 416 8.67 27.68 4.38
CA VAL A 416 9.30 27.71 5.71
C VAL A 416 8.46 28.43 6.79
N VAL A 417 7.65 29.42 6.42
CA VAL A 417 6.71 30.11 7.35
C VAL A 417 5.28 29.54 7.34
N TRP A 418 5.00 28.49 6.56
CA TRP A 418 3.70 27.80 6.53
C TRP A 418 3.92 26.33 6.13
N GLN A 419 4.28 25.52 7.12
CA GLN A 419 4.84 24.17 6.90
C GLN A 419 3.79 23.07 6.82
N GLN A 420 2.56 23.34 7.28
CA GLN A 420 1.42 22.42 7.25
C GLN A 420 1.70 20.99 7.77
N PRO A 421 2.24 20.81 9.00
CA PRO A 421 2.67 19.50 9.50
C PRO A 421 1.53 18.47 9.51
N ALA A 422 0.33 18.84 9.97
CA ALA A 422 -0.81 17.93 10.01
C ALA A 422 -1.26 17.44 8.62
N LEU A 423 -1.20 18.31 7.60
CA LEU A 423 -1.51 17.91 6.23
C LEU A 423 -0.40 17.05 5.64
N HIS A 424 0.86 17.41 5.89
CA HIS A 424 2.02 16.64 5.47
C HIS A 424 1.96 15.19 5.99
N TYR A 425 1.75 15.01 7.30
CA TYR A 425 1.65 13.68 7.90
C TYR A 425 0.48 12.87 7.32
N PHE A 426 -0.67 13.49 7.12
CA PHE A 426 -1.82 12.81 6.54
C PHE A 426 -1.58 12.40 5.08
N CYS A 427 -1.00 13.28 4.27
CA CYS A 427 -0.65 12.99 2.88
C CYS A 427 0.34 11.80 2.83
N LYS A 428 1.40 11.85 3.65
CA LYS A 428 2.38 10.77 3.77
C LYS A 428 1.75 9.44 4.19
N SER A 429 0.87 9.43 5.19
CA SER A 429 0.23 8.19 5.68
C SER A 429 -0.78 7.59 4.70
N THR A 430 -1.22 8.33 3.69
CA THR A 430 -2.22 7.91 2.71
C THR A 430 -1.67 7.74 1.30
N GLY A 431 -0.35 7.89 1.12
CA GLY A 431 0.29 7.81 -0.19
C GLY A 431 -0.04 8.98 -1.13
N ILE A 432 -0.59 10.07 -0.61
CA ILE A 432 -0.89 11.29 -1.38
C ILE A 432 0.35 12.17 -1.38
N HIS A 433 0.81 12.61 -2.56
CA HIS A 433 1.97 13.49 -2.65
C HIS A 433 1.61 14.95 -2.35
N LEU A 434 2.40 15.62 -1.53
CA LEU A 434 2.23 17.06 -1.25
C LEU A 434 3.09 17.88 -2.21
N SER A 435 2.44 18.76 -2.97
CA SER A 435 3.12 19.69 -3.87
C SER A 435 2.98 21.13 -3.39
N ALA A 436 4.10 21.79 -3.13
CA ALA A 436 4.17 23.11 -2.53
C ALA A 436 4.12 24.22 -3.60
N TYR A 437 2.98 24.92 -3.69
CA TYR A 437 2.92 26.20 -4.41
C TYR A 437 3.38 27.35 -3.52
N SER A 438 3.79 28.45 -4.16
CA SER A 438 4.38 29.62 -3.50
C SER A 438 5.51 29.30 -2.52
N PRO A 439 6.46 28.39 -2.85
CA PRO A 439 7.51 27.97 -1.92
C PRO A 439 8.46 29.10 -1.49
N LEU A 440 8.43 30.22 -2.21
CA LEU A 440 9.20 31.44 -1.95
C LEU A 440 8.35 32.59 -1.39
N GLY A 441 7.10 32.37 -1.00
CA GLY A 441 6.25 33.38 -0.34
C GLY A 441 5.64 34.43 -1.28
N SER A 442 5.70 34.20 -2.59
CA SER A 442 5.11 35.07 -3.62
C SER A 442 5.58 36.53 -3.62
N PRO A 443 6.89 36.82 -3.58
CA PRO A 443 7.44 38.17 -3.35
C PRO A 443 7.12 39.20 -4.45
N GLY A 444 6.53 38.77 -5.57
CA GLY A 444 6.09 39.61 -6.68
C GLY A 444 4.58 39.59 -6.95
N SER A 445 3.78 39.08 -6.01
CA SER A 445 2.31 39.06 -6.10
C SER A 445 1.68 40.16 -5.23
N TRP A 446 0.35 40.25 -5.25
CA TRP A 446 -0.43 41.12 -4.35
C TRP A 446 -0.28 40.70 -2.86
N ILE A 447 0.15 39.47 -2.61
CA ILE A 447 0.52 38.94 -1.29
C ILE A 447 2.01 39.18 -1.06
N LYS A 448 2.36 40.04 -0.11
CA LYS A 448 3.77 40.36 0.23
C LYS A 448 4.28 39.45 1.34
N GLY A 449 4.53 38.19 1.03
CA GLY A 449 5.26 37.30 1.93
C GLY A 449 6.75 37.61 1.88
N GLU A 450 7.29 38.28 2.90
CA GLU A 450 8.74 38.55 3.00
C GLU A 450 9.53 37.34 3.52
N ILE A 451 9.16 36.12 3.10
CA ILE A 451 9.71 34.88 3.68
C ILE A 451 11.21 34.74 3.42
N LEU A 452 11.71 35.35 2.33
CA LEU A 452 13.13 35.35 1.97
C LEU A 452 13.98 36.22 2.91
N LYS A 453 13.34 37.05 3.74
CA LYS A 453 13.99 37.88 4.76
C LYS A 453 13.91 37.27 6.16
N GLU A 454 13.29 36.10 6.32
CA GLU A 454 13.19 35.40 7.59
C GLU A 454 14.61 35.23 8.21
N PRO A 455 14.89 35.76 9.41
CA PRO A 455 16.25 35.82 9.95
C PRO A 455 16.95 34.46 9.98
N LEU A 456 16.24 33.41 10.39
CA LEU A 456 16.78 32.05 10.44
C LEU A 456 17.11 31.51 9.04
N LEU A 457 16.25 31.76 8.06
CA LEU A 457 16.49 31.36 6.67
C LEU A 457 17.75 32.04 6.12
N VAL A 458 17.91 33.34 6.39
CA VAL A 458 19.09 34.12 5.96
C VAL A 458 20.36 33.65 6.67
N GLU A 459 20.28 33.31 7.96
CA GLU A 459 21.41 32.75 8.71
C GLU A 459 21.88 31.42 8.11
N ILE A 460 20.95 30.50 7.85
CA ILE A 460 21.24 29.19 7.26
C ILE A 460 21.80 29.35 5.85
N ALA A 461 21.23 30.25 5.04
CA ALA A 461 21.72 30.58 3.70
C ALA A 461 23.18 31.05 3.72
N LYS A 462 23.55 31.95 4.64
CA LYS A 462 24.94 32.38 4.84
C LYS A 462 25.86 31.23 5.25
N LYS A 463 25.44 30.38 6.20
CA LYS A 463 26.23 29.23 6.67
C LYS A 463 26.52 28.22 5.56
N LEU A 464 25.55 28.01 4.67
CA LEU A 464 25.66 27.04 3.57
C LEU A 464 26.22 27.64 2.28
N ASN A 465 26.52 28.95 2.26
CA ASN A 465 26.92 29.69 1.05
C ASN A 465 25.92 29.49 -0.11
N LYS A 466 24.62 29.59 0.20
CA LYS A 466 23.51 29.48 -0.76
C LYS A 466 22.61 30.70 -0.64
N SER A 467 21.72 30.91 -1.61
CA SER A 467 20.72 31.97 -1.49
C SER A 467 19.57 31.59 -0.53
N PRO A 468 18.84 32.55 0.05
CA PRO A 468 17.65 32.26 0.83
C PRO A 468 16.58 31.48 0.04
N ALA A 469 16.45 31.74 -1.27
CA ALA A 469 15.52 31.03 -2.14
C ALA A 469 15.92 29.56 -2.29
N GLN A 470 17.21 29.29 -2.51
CA GLN A 470 17.75 27.93 -2.59
C GLN A 470 17.52 27.14 -1.30
N VAL A 471 17.75 27.76 -0.14
CA VAL A 471 17.49 27.13 1.16
C VAL A 471 16.01 26.84 1.37
N ALA A 472 15.11 27.78 1.04
CA ALA A 472 13.68 27.57 1.17
C ALA A 472 13.17 26.43 0.27
N LEU A 473 13.66 26.34 -0.96
CA LEU A 473 13.30 25.26 -1.89
C LEU A 473 13.89 23.93 -1.45
N ARG A 474 15.16 23.92 -1.02
CA ARG A 474 15.82 22.71 -0.53
C ARG A 474 15.15 22.17 0.73
N TRP A 475 14.67 23.06 1.61
CA TRP A 475 13.85 22.67 2.76
C TRP A 475 12.59 21.92 2.33
N GLY A 476 11.85 22.40 1.32
CA GLY A 476 10.66 21.71 0.80
C GLY A 476 10.98 20.33 0.22
N ILE A 477 12.07 20.22 -0.55
CA ILE A 477 12.55 18.95 -1.11
C ILE A 477 12.93 17.97 0.01
N GLN A 478 13.73 18.39 0.99
CA GLN A 478 14.12 17.55 2.13
C GLN A 478 12.96 17.19 3.06
N SER A 479 11.90 18.00 3.07
CA SER A 479 10.64 17.69 3.75
C SER A 479 9.79 16.67 2.98
N GLY A 480 10.22 16.23 1.79
CA GLY A 480 9.54 15.23 0.96
C GLY A 480 8.44 15.81 0.07
N HIS A 481 8.46 17.12 -0.21
CA HIS A 481 7.50 17.78 -1.09
C HIS A 481 8.12 18.07 -2.46
N SER A 482 7.31 18.13 -3.52
CA SER A 482 7.72 18.89 -4.72
C SER A 482 7.52 20.38 -4.47
N VAL A 483 8.34 21.24 -5.08
CA VAL A 483 8.24 22.70 -4.95
C VAL A 483 8.05 23.35 -6.32
N LEU A 484 7.19 24.37 -6.38
CA LEU A 484 6.78 25.03 -7.63
C LEU A 484 7.23 26.51 -7.65
N PRO A 485 8.54 26.81 -7.76
CA PRO A 485 9.03 28.18 -7.75
C PRO A 485 8.74 28.90 -9.06
N LYS A 486 7.84 29.89 -9.02
CA LYS A 486 7.55 30.73 -10.19
C LYS A 486 8.66 31.75 -10.45
N SER A 487 9.21 31.78 -11.67
CA SER A 487 10.10 32.86 -12.14
C SER A 487 10.01 33.04 -13.65
N VAL A 488 9.97 34.30 -14.10
CA VAL A 488 10.15 34.69 -15.50
C VAL A 488 11.56 35.21 -15.80
N ASN A 489 12.41 35.28 -14.78
CA ASN A 489 13.80 35.69 -14.90
C ASN A 489 14.68 34.44 -15.00
N GLU A 490 15.52 34.41 -16.04
CA GLU A 490 16.31 33.24 -16.40
C GLU A 490 17.36 32.88 -15.34
N SER A 491 18.09 33.86 -14.79
CA SER A 491 19.11 33.58 -13.77
C SER A 491 18.48 32.99 -12.50
N ARG A 492 17.33 33.52 -12.07
CA ARG A 492 16.56 32.95 -10.96
C ARG A 492 16.03 31.55 -11.28
N SER A 493 15.62 31.28 -12.51
CA SER A 493 15.21 29.92 -12.91
C SER A 493 16.39 28.94 -12.83
N LYS A 494 17.58 29.31 -13.30
CA LYS A 494 18.79 28.47 -13.18
C LYS A 494 19.18 28.25 -11.71
N GLU A 495 19.11 29.31 -10.90
CA GLU A 495 19.38 29.26 -9.46
C GLU A 495 18.42 28.33 -8.71
N ASN A 496 17.11 28.42 -9.01
CA ASN A 496 16.07 27.62 -8.38
C ASN A 496 16.14 26.12 -8.74
N LEU A 497 16.91 25.72 -9.76
CA LEU A 497 17.16 24.32 -10.06
C LEU A 497 18.43 23.77 -9.40
N SER A 498 19.34 24.65 -8.96
CA SER A 498 20.64 24.28 -8.36
C SER A 498 20.47 23.83 -6.90
N LEU A 499 19.73 22.75 -6.69
CA LEU A 499 19.26 22.28 -5.39
C LEU A 499 19.70 20.85 -5.05
N PHE A 500 20.27 20.10 -5.99
CA PHE A 500 20.44 18.65 -5.85
C PHE A 500 21.85 18.19 -5.50
N ASP A 501 22.84 19.07 -5.68
CA ASP A 501 24.28 18.85 -5.43
C ASP A 501 24.68 19.14 -3.97
N TRP A 502 23.73 19.51 -3.11
CA TRP A 502 23.97 19.84 -1.69
C TRP A 502 22.72 19.54 -0.85
N HIS A 503 22.87 19.59 0.48
CA HIS A 503 21.76 19.43 1.41
C HIS A 503 21.92 20.34 2.64
N ILE A 504 20.81 20.61 3.32
CA ILE A 504 20.75 21.26 4.63
C ILE A 504 21.08 20.19 5.68
N PRO A 505 22.15 20.36 6.48
CA PRO A 505 22.50 19.44 7.56
C PRO A 505 21.38 19.28 8.61
N PRO A 506 21.27 18.12 9.28
CA PRO A 506 20.18 17.86 10.23
C PRO A 506 20.04 18.89 11.37
N ASP A 507 21.15 19.40 11.89
CA ASP A 507 21.21 20.39 12.96
C ASP A 507 20.70 21.78 12.54
N LEU A 508 20.84 22.13 11.26
CA LEU A 508 20.25 23.33 10.69
C LEU A 508 18.80 23.09 10.26
N PHE A 509 18.51 21.89 9.74
CA PHE A 509 17.17 21.53 9.29
C PHE A 509 16.16 21.49 10.44
N SER A 510 16.55 21.04 11.62
CA SER A 510 15.66 21.02 12.79
C SER A 510 15.24 22.42 13.23
N LYS A 511 16.04 23.47 12.99
CA LYS A 511 15.73 24.84 13.42
C LYS A 511 14.51 25.44 12.72
N PHE A 512 14.14 24.94 11.53
CA PHE A 512 12.97 25.44 10.82
C PHE A 512 11.67 25.27 11.62
N THR A 513 11.61 24.36 12.60
CA THR A 513 10.44 24.20 13.48
C THR A 513 10.16 25.43 14.34
N ASP A 514 11.15 26.27 14.56
CA ASP A 514 11.06 27.44 15.45
C ASP A 514 10.53 28.68 14.72
N ILE A 515 10.34 28.60 13.40
CA ILE A 515 9.80 29.71 12.59
C ILE A 515 8.33 29.91 12.89
N HIS A 516 7.92 31.17 13.10
CA HIS A 516 6.53 31.52 13.30
C HIS A 516 5.67 31.17 12.07
N GLN A 517 4.54 30.49 12.29
CA GLN A 517 3.71 29.93 11.23
C GLN A 517 2.56 30.88 10.86
N VAL A 518 2.55 31.38 9.62
CA VAL A 518 1.51 32.26 9.07
C VAL A 518 1.16 31.85 7.65
N ARG A 519 -0.13 31.61 7.43
CA ARG A 519 -0.69 31.39 6.09
C ARG A 519 -0.84 32.72 5.36
N LEU A 520 -0.27 32.85 4.17
CA LEU A 520 -0.32 34.05 3.34
C LEU A 520 -1.54 34.08 2.42
N TYR A 521 -1.97 32.92 1.90
CA TYR A 521 -3.15 32.83 1.04
C TYR A 521 -4.40 32.53 1.86
N THR A 522 -5.05 33.57 2.38
CA THR A 522 -6.36 33.43 3.03
C THR A 522 -7.49 33.63 2.03
N CYS A 523 -8.53 32.79 2.08
CA CYS A 523 -9.74 32.93 1.26
C CYS A 523 -10.70 34.01 1.80
N LYS A 524 -10.19 35.01 2.52
CA LYS A 524 -11.01 36.13 2.99
C LYS A 524 -10.96 37.23 1.94
N PRO A 525 -12.10 37.84 1.56
CA PRO A 525 -12.05 39.12 0.87
C PRO A 525 -11.30 40.11 1.77
N LEU A 526 -10.40 40.89 1.15
CA LEU A 526 -9.74 42.03 1.79
C LEU A 526 -10.75 43.07 2.23
#